data_AF-A0A165PT04-F1
#
_entry.id   AF-A0A165PT04-F1
#
_cell.length_a   1.000
_cell.length_b   1.000
_cell.length_c   1.000
_cell.angle_alpha   90.00
_cell.angle_beta   90.00
_cell.angle_gamma   90.00
#
_symmetry.space_group_name_H-M   'P 1'
#
loop_
_entity.id
_entity.type
_entity.pdbx_description
1 polymer ?
#
loop_
_entity_poly.entity_id
_entity_poly.type
_entity_poly.pdbx_seq_one_letter_code
_entity_poly.pdbx_strand_id
1 'polypeptide(L)'
;MQFPRVLSVLSLFFAFAFIFASASPVAETEVSAAKRQEADVIAILTTLHTQTLADAAAIQAAAALSPSEETITPLFDTLVAHINDATTAVTALEPSAKRQSSDDVAALVALILTDLTTTLDGLLTQLSGVPNIGVLFGGLDAALNQLLKGLEGLLAGVLNLVATLLVNVAQLLRNLALGLTLASLGL
;
A
#
# COMPACT_ATOMS: atom_id res chain seq x y z
N MET A 1 -52.51 -58.88 -51.24
CA MET A 1 -51.27 -59.21 -51.99
C MET A 1 -50.91 -57.93 -52.73
N GLN A 2 -49.75 -57.28 -52.61
CA GLN A 2 -48.37 -57.71 -52.36
C GLN A 2 -47.58 -56.58 -51.67
N PHE A 3 -46.60 -56.96 -50.84
CA PHE A 3 -45.52 -56.10 -50.31
C PHE A 3 -44.52 -55.69 -51.41
N PRO A 4 -43.80 -54.57 -51.21
CA PRO A 4 -42.34 -54.60 -51.32
C PRO A 4 -41.67 -53.99 -50.06
N ARG A 5 -40.77 -54.73 -49.39
CA ARG A 5 -39.28 -54.70 -49.53
C ARG A 5 -38.69 -53.35 -49.06
N VAL A 6 -38.33 -53.22 -47.78
CA VAL A 6 -37.00 -53.54 -47.20
C VAL A 6 -35.88 -52.81 -47.93
N LEU A 7 -35.25 -51.82 -47.28
CA LEU A 7 -33.83 -51.81 -46.87
C LEU A 7 -33.31 -50.37 -46.73
N SER A 8 -32.79 -50.07 -45.53
CA SER A 8 -31.72 -49.12 -45.24
C SER A 8 -31.62 -47.81 -46.03
N VAL A 9 -32.03 -46.72 -45.39
CA VAL A 9 -31.16 -45.53 -45.31
C VAL A 9 -31.17 -45.04 -43.86
N LEU A 10 -30.33 -45.67 -43.05
CA LEU A 10 -29.41 -45.02 -42.11
C LEU A 10 -29.74 -43.53 -41.82
N SER A 11 -30.75 -43.27 -40.98
CA SER A 11 -30.93 -41.94 -40.37
C SER A 11 -29.88 -41.78 -39.26
N LEU A 12 -28.67 -41.50 -39.75
CA LEU A 12 -27.53 -40.93 -39.05
C LEU A 12 -27.94 -39.56 -38.47
N PHE A 13 -27.24 -39.09 -37.44
CA PHE A 13 -27.48 -37.92 -36.58
C PHE A 13 -28.43 -38.24 -35.41
N PHE A 14 -28.02 -39.05 -34.43
CA PHE A 14 -26.94 -38.79 -33.48
C PHE A 14 -27.02 -37.38 -32.86
N ALA A 15 -27.49 -37.36 -31.60
CA ALA A 15 -27.11 -36.44 -30.53
C ALA A 15 -27.12 -34.93 -30.80
N PHE A 16 -28.23 -34.26 -30.47
CA PHE A 16 -28.14 -32.91 -29.92
C PHE A 16 -28.05 -33.02 -28.40
N ALA A 17 -26.84 -33.27 -27.92
CA ALA A 17 -26.47 -33.16 -26.52
C ALA A 17 -25.34 -32.14 -26.42
N PHE A 18 -25.52 -31.13 -25.57
CA PHE A 18 -24.58 -30.05 -25.24
C PHE A 18 -24.32 -29.10 -26.42
N ILE A 19 -24.30 -27.77 -26.25
CA ILE A 19 -23.39 -27.03 -25.38
C ILE A 19 -24.18 -25.89 -24.73
N PHE A 20 -24.45 -26.00 -23.42
CA PHE A 20 -24.49 -24.79 -22.61
C PHE A 20 -23.09 -24.21 -22.70
N ALA A 21 -22.96 -23.12 -23.45
CA ALA A 21 -21.76 -22.30 -23.37
C ALA A 21 -21.72 -21.77 -21.93
N SER A 22 -20.91 -22.41 -21.09
CA SER A 22 -20.52 -21.86 -19.81
C SER A 22 -19.79 -20.55 -20.11
N ALA A 23 -20.53 -19.44 -20.12
CA ALA A 23 -19.96 -18.14 -19.87
C ALA A 23 -19.18 -18.26 -18.56
N SER A 24 -17.85 -18.31 -18.63
CA SER A 24 -17.03 -18.55 -17.45
C SER A 24 -17.14 -17.34 -16.52
N PRO A 25 -17.22 -17.53 -15.20
CA PRO A 25 -17.32 -16.44 -14.23
C PRO A 25 -15.97 -15.71 -14.01
N VAL A 26 -15.06 -15.74 -14.99
CA VAL A 26 -13.70 -15.20 -14.84
C VAL A 26 -13.73 -13.69 -14.66
N ALA A 27 -14.59 -12.98 -15.39
CA ALA A 27 -14.66 -11.52 -15.31
C ALA A 27 -15.18 -11.00 -13.94
N GLU A 28 -16.17 -11.66 -13.33
CA GLU A 28 -16.67 -11.30 -11.99
C GLU A 28 -15.71 -11.72 -10.88
N THR A 29 -15.03 -12.86 -11.04
CA THR A 29 -14.07 -13.37 -10.06
C THR A 29 -12.85 -12.44 -9.95
N GLU A 30 -12.32 -11.96 -11.07
CA GLU A 30 -11.17 -11.04 -11.09
C GLU A 30 -11.51 -9.64 -10.54
N VAL A 31 -12.69 -9.11 -10.84
CA VAL A 31 -13.13 -7.81 -10.29
C VAL A 31 -13.34 -7.90 -8.78
N SER A 32 -13.87 -9.03 -8.29
CA SER A 32 -14.04 -9.28 -6.87
C SER A 32 -12.71 -9.45 -6.14
N ALA A 33 -11.72 -10.10 -6.78
CA ALA A 33 -10.37 -10.23 -6.25
C ALA A 33 -9.64 -8.89 -6.14
N ALA A 34 -9.74 -8.04 -7.18
CA ALA A 34 -9.19 -6.69 -7.15
C ALA A 34 -9.80 -5.85 -6.02
N LYS A 35 -11.13 -5.77 -5.92
CA LYS A 35 -11.80 -5.01 -4.84
C LYS A 35 -11.41 -5.50 -3.44
N ARG A 36 -11.19 -6.81 -3.26
CA ARG A 36 -10.72 -7.37 -1.98
C ARG A 36 -9.31 -6.89 -1.65
N GLN A 37 -8.41 -6.90 -2.62
CA GLN A 37 -7.04 -6.42 -2.43
C GLN A 37 -6.98 -4.94 -2.04
N GLU A 38 -7.81 -4.09 -2.65
CA GLU A 38 -7.88 -2.66 -2.27
C GLU A 38 -8.27 -2.50 -0.81
N ALA A 39 -9.29 -3.26 -0.37
CA ALA A 39 -9.74 -3.26 1.01
C ALA A 39 -8.66 -3.78 1.98
N ASP A 40 -7.91 -4.81 1.59
CA ASP A 40 -6.80 -5.35 2.38
C ASP A 40 -5.67 -4.31 2.53
N VAL A 41 -5.31 -3.61 1.44
CA VAL A 41 -4.32 -2.52 1.48
C VAL A 41 -4.80 -1.37 2.37
N ILE A 42 -6.05 -0.93 2.23
CA ILE A 42 -6.62 0.11 3.07
C ILE A 42 -6.61 -0.31 4.55
N ALA A 43 -6.92 -1.56 4.87
CA ALA A 43 -6.89 -2.06 6.24
C ALA A 43 -5.47 -2.04 6.84
N ILE A 44 -4.47 -2.47 6.07
CA ILE A 44 -3.05 -2.41 6.47
C ILE A 44 -2.63 -0.97 6.72
N LEU A 45 -2.93 -0.07 5.78
CA LEU A 45 -2.54 1.35 5.89
C LEU A 45 -3.28 2.08 7.01
N THR A 46 -4.54 1.73 7.28
CA THR A 46 -5.28 2.30 8.42
C THR A 46 -4.67 1.89 9.75
N THR A 47 -4.23 0.62 9.85
CA THR A 47 -3.50 0.12 11.01
C THR A 47 -2.18 0.85 11.17
N LEU A 48 -1.42 1.00 10.08
CA LEU A 48 -0.18 1.77 10.06
C LEU A 48 -0.40 3.23 10.47
N HIS A 49 -1.44 3.89 9.98
CA HIS A 49 -1.76 5.28 10.34
C HIS A 49 -1.99 5.41 11.85
N THR A 50 -2.76 4.51 12.42
CA THR A 50 -3.04 4.50 13.87
C THR A 50 -1.76 4.29 14.68
N GLN A 51 -0.89 3.37 14.25
CA GLN A 51 0.38 3.07 14.90
C GLN A 51 1.36 4.25 14.80
N THR A 52 1.55 4.79 13.59
CA THR A 52 2.49 5.91 13.37
C THR A 52 2.07 7.18 14.12
N LEU A 53 0.77 7.45 14.26
CA LEU A 53 0.27 8.53 15.12
C LEU A 53 0.59 8.29 16.60
N ALA A 54 0.40 7.06 17.08
CA ALA A 54 0.72 6.71 18.47
C ALA A 54 2.22 6.83 18.75
N ASP A 55 3.06 6.35 17.83
CA ASP A 55 4.52 6.43 17.95
C ASP A 55 5.00 7.88 17.88
N ALA A 56 4.47 8.68 16.95
CA ALA A 56 4.82 10.10 16.83
C ALA A 56 4.42 10.89 18.09
N ALA A 57 3.27 10.59 18.69
CA ALA A 57 2.86 11.17 19.97
C ALA A 57 3.79 10.76 21.12
N ALA A 58 4.26 9.50 21.14
CA ALA A 58 5.22 9.04 22.13
C ALA A 58 6.58 9.75 21.99
N ILE A 59 7.07 9.92 20.75
CA ILE A 59 8.30 10.68 20.45
C ILE A 59 8.14 12.12 20.92
N GLN A 60 7.02 12.77 20.61
CA GLN A 60 6.73 14.13 21.06
C GLN A 60 6.75 14.24 22.59
N ALA A 61 6.11 13.31 23.30
CA ALA A 61 6.09 13.29 24.76
C ALA A 61 7.50 13.12 25.36
N ALA A 62 8.31 12.22 24.80
CA ALA A 62 9.69 12.01 25.22
C ALA A 62 10.58 13.24 24.94
N ALA A 63 10.42 13.85 23.75
CA ALA A 63 11.16 15.05 23.34
C ALA A 63 10.83 16.27 24.20
N ALA A 64 9.60 16.37 24.71
CA ALA A 64 9.18 17.45 25.60
C ALA A 64 9.71 17.30 27.03
N LEU A 65 9.94 16.08 27.50
CA LEU A 65 10.32 15.81 28.89
C LEU A 65 11.83 15.89 29.10
N SER A 66 12.59 15.09 28.35
CA SER A 66 14.05 15.02 28.46
C SER A 66 14.62 14.30 27.23
N PRO A 67 14.81 15.00 26.11
CA PRO A 67 15.27 14.39 24.87
C PRO A 67 16.68 13.82 25.07
N SER A 68 16.81 12.50 24.97
CA SER A 68 18.10 11.80 24.99
C SER A 68 18.08 10.66 24.00
N GLU A 69 19.26 10.20 23.57
CA GLU A 69 19.36 9.05 22.66
C GLU A 69 18.68 7.81 23.26
N GLU A 70 18.87 7.57 24.57
CA GLU A 70 18.28 6.44 25.29
C GLU A 70 16.74 6.44 25.30
N THR A 71 16.12 7.61 25.24
CA THR A 71 14.66 7.74 25.27
C THR A 71 14.04 7.84 23.88
N ILE A 72 14.74 8.45 22.92
CA ILE A 72 14.23 8.73 21.57
C ILE A 72 14.48 7.56 20.62
N THR A 73 15.67 6.95 20.64
CA THR A 73 16.04 5.84 19.75
C THR A 73 15.04 4.69 19.76
N PRO A 74 14.65 4.10 20.91
CA PRO A 74 13.71 2.97 20.91
C PRO A 74 12.32 3.33 20.35
N LEU A 75 11.91 4.60 20.43
CA LEU A 75 10.64 5.06 19.86
C LEU A 75 10.72 5.19 18.33
N PHE A 76 11.84 5.69 17.81
CA PHE A 76 12.10 5.66 16.36
C PHE A 76 12.22 4.24 15.82
N ASP A 77 12.88 3.35 16.55
CA ASP A 77 12.98 1.94 16.17
C ASP A 77 11.60 1.28 16.10
N THR A 78 10.71 1.60 17.05
CA THR A 78 9.31 1.12 17.05
C THR A 78 8.54 1.66 15.85
N LEU A 79 8.64 2.96 15.57
CA LEU A 79 8.03 3.59 14.40
C LEU A 79 8.49 2.93 13.09
N VAL A 80 9.80 2.73 12.95
CA VAL A 80 10.40 2.05 11.79
C VAL A 80 9.91 0.61 11.68
N ALA A 81 9.80 -0.11 12.80
CA ALA A 81 9.30 -1.47 12.82
C ALA A 81 7.85 -1.56 12.32
N HIS A 82 6.95 -0.70 12.80
CA HIS A 82 5.57 -0.67 12.31
C HIS A 82 5.46 -0.38 10.80
N ILE A 83 6.30 0.52 10.27
CA ILE A 83 6.34 0.80 8.83
C ILE A 83 6.86 -0.42 8.05
N ASN A 84 7.86 -1.13 8.56
CA ASN A 84 8.40 -2.34 7.94
C ASN A 84 7.41 -3.52 7.98
N ASP A 85 6.64 -3.65 9.06
CA ASP A 85 5.57 -4.65 9.18
C ASP A 85 4.46 -4.38 8.17
N ALA A 86 4.04 -3.13 8.02
CA ALA A 86 3.09 -2.73 6.99
C ALA A 86 3.64 -2.99 5.58
N THR A 87 4.92 -2.70 5.34
CA THR A 87 5.59 -2.99 4.06
C THR A 87 5.57 -4.49 3.76
N THR A 88 5.88 -5.32 4.76
CA THR A 88 5.84 -6.78 4.65
C THR A 88 4.41 -7.26 4.34
N ALA A 89 3.41 -6.72 5.03
CA ALA A 89 2.02 -7.07 4.78
C ALA A 89 1.55 -6.67 3.38
N VAL A 90 1.90 -5.47 2.90
CA VAL A 90 1.57 -4.99 1.54
C VAL A 90 2.25 -5.85 0.48
N THR A 91 3.54 -6.14 0.64
CA THR A 91 4.31 -6.92 -0.35
C THR A 91 3.94 -8.40 -0.37
N ALA A 92 3.28 -8.91 0.68
CA ALA A 92 2.71 -10.25 0.69
C ALA A 92 1.38 -10.36 -0.08
N LEU A 93 0.79 -9.24 -0.51
CA LEU A 93 -0.41 -9.23 -1.35
C LEU A 93 -0.04 -9.50 -2.82
N GLU A 94 -0.86 -10.29 -3.50
CA GLU A 94 -0.68 -10.61 -4.92
C GLU A 94 -1.13 -9.44 -5.81
N PRO A 95 -0.32 -8.94 -6.76
CA PRO A 95 -0.71 -7.84 -7.65
C PRO A 95 -1.97 -8.16 -8.47
N SER A 96 -2.88 -7.20 -8.58
CA SER A 96 -4.05 -7.36 -9.45
C SER A 96 -3.64 -7.30 -10.93
N ALA A 97 -4.21 -8.20 -11.75
CA ALA A 97 -4.08 -8.12 -13.21
C ALA A 97 -4.82 -6.90 -13.83
N LYS A 98 -5.70 -6.23 -13.07
CA LYS A 98 -6.42 -5.02 -13.50
C LYS A 98 -5.92 -3.79 -12.77
N ARG A 99 -5.91 -2.66 -13.48
CA ARG A 99 -5.69 -1.34 -12.87
C ARG A 99 -6.81 -1.08 -11.87
N GLN A 100 -6.45 -1.00 -10.60
CA GLN A 100 -7.35 -0.61 -9.52
C GLN A 100 -7.44 0.91 -9.44
N SER A 101 -8.56 1.40 -8.90
CA SER A 101 -8.65 2.79 -8.49
C SER A 101 -7.79 2.96 -7.25
N SER A 102 -6.63 3.61 -7.37
CA SER A 102 -5.69 3.77 -6.25
C SER A 102 -5.88 5.09 -5.50
N ASP A 103 -6.96 5.82 -5.77
CA ASP A 103 -7.22 7.15 -5.20
C ASP A 103 -7.37 7.12 -3.68
N ASP A 104 -8.17 6.20 -3.12
CA ASP A 104 -8.36 6.08 -1.67
C ASP A 104 -7.07 5.63 -0.97
N VAL A 105 -6.34 4.71 -1.58
CA VAL A 105 -5.01 4.27 -1.10
C VAL A 105 -4.04 5.44 -1.12
N ALA A 106 -3.96 6.19 -2.21
CA ALA A 106 -3.09 7.35 -2.35
C ALA A 106 -3.43 8.45 -1.34
N ALA A 107 -4.72 8.72 -1.13
CA ALA A 107 -5.19 9.69 -0.15
C ALA A 107 -4.79 9.28 1.27
N LEU A 108 -4.94 8.00 1.62
CA LEU A 108 -4.55 7.49 2.94
C LEU A 108 -3.03 7.53 3.15
N VAL A 109 -2.23 7.16 2.14
CA VAL A 109 -0.76 7.28 2.20
C VAL A 109 -0.33 8.73 2.36
N ALA A 110 -0.95 9.64 1.60
CA ALA A 110 -0.68 11.07 1.71
C ALA A 110 -1.03 11.60 3.11
N LEU A 111 -2.14 11.14 3.70
CA LEU A 111 -2.52 11.49 5.06
C LEU A 111 -1.47 11.01 6.08
N ILE A 112 -1.06 9.74 6.01
CA ILE A 112 -0.02 9.16 6.89
C ILE A 112 1.27 9.98 6.82
N LEU A 113 1.76 10.25 5.60
CA LEU A 113 2.99 11.02 5.40
C LEU A 113 2.85 12.46 5.90
N THR A 114 1.70 13.10 5.67
CA THR A 114 1.45 14.47 6.13
C THR A 114 1.44 14.56 7.64
N ASP A 115 0.68 13.69 8.31
CA ASP A 115 0.54 13.71 9.77
C ASP A 115 1.88 13.39 10.45
N LEU A 116 2.58 12.37 9.96
CA LEU A 116 3.88 11.98 10.50
C LEU A 116 4.92 13.09 10.33
N THR A 117 5.05 13.64 9.11
CA THR A 117 6.06 14.67 8.81
C THR A 117 5.76 15.98 9.52
N THR A 118 4.49 16.39 9.60
CA THR A 118 4.08 17.58 10.35
C THR A 118 4.41 17.43 11.83
N THR A 119 4.13 16.25 12.40
CA THR A 119 4.44 15.99 13.81
C THR A 119 5.95 16.04 14.05
N LEU A 120 6.74 15.33 13.24
CA LEU A 120 8.19 15.25 13.41
C LEU A 120 8.91 16.58 13.12
N ASP A 121 8.45 17.36 12.13
CA ASP A 121 9.02 18.68 11.80
C ASP A 121 8.92 19.63 13.01
N GLY A 122 7.77 19.59 13.71
CA GLY A 122 7.55 20.32 14.96
C GLY A 122 8.52 19.94 16.10
N LEU A 123 9.18 18.78 16.03
CA LEU A 123 10.12 18.29 17.05
C LEU A 123 11.59 18.57 16.71
N LEU A 124 11.92 19.04 15.50
CA LEU A 124 13.31 19.19 15.04
C LEU A 124 14.18 20.01 16.01
N THR A 125 13.63 21.09 16.56
CA THR A 125 14.35 21.96 17.50
C THR A 125 14.59 21.26 18.86
N GLN A 126 13.66 20.40 19.30
CA GLN A 126 13.79 19.66 20.55
C GLN A 126 14.77 18.49 20.40
N LEU A 127 14.83 17.90 19.21
CA LEU A 127 15.66 16.75 18.90
C LEU A 127 17.07 17.12 18.42
N SER A 128 17.35 18.39 18.13
CA SER A 128 18.66 18.81 17.60
C SER A 128 19.85 18.56 18.54
N GLY A 129 19.59 18.39 19.84
CA GLY A 129 20.59 18.04 20.85
C GLY A 129 20.79 16.53 21.05
N VAL A 130 19.96 15.70 20.42
CA VAL A 130 20.01 14.24 20.57
C VAL A 130 21.11 13.69 19.64
N PRO A 131 22.11 12.97 20.18
CA PRO A 131 23.11 12.30 19.36
C PRO A 131 22.47 11.35 18.34
N ASN A 132 23.08 11.21 17.17
CA ASN A 132 22.65 10.28 16.12
C ASN A 132 21.23 10.49 15.57
N ILE A 133 20.57 11.62 15.87
CA ILE A 133 19.21 11.88 15.39
C ILE A 133 19.07 11.78 13.86
N GLY A 134 20.09 12.20 13.11
CA GLY A 134 20.11 12.08 11.65
C GLY A 134 20.10 10.63 11.16
N VAL A 135 20.67 9.69 11.91
CA VAL A 135 20.62 8.25 11.59
C VAL A 135 19.21 7.71 11.79
N LEU A 136 18.51 8.15 12.84
CA LEU A 136 17.12 7.76 13.11
C LEU A 136 16.18 8.25 11.99
N PHE A 137 16.31 9.51 11.57
CA PHE A 137 15.57 10.03 10.41
C PHE A 137 15.94 9.31 9.11
N GLY A 138 17.21 8.95 8.91
CA GLY A 138 17.62 8.13 7.76
C GLY A 138 17.00 6.73 7.76
N GLY A 139 16.87 6.10 8.93
CA GLY A 139 16.17 4.82 9.08
C GLY A 139 14.67 4.93 8.75
N LEU A 140 14.03 6.00 9.21
CA LEU A 140 12.64 6.32 8.86
C LEU A 140 12.48 6.54 7.34
N ASP A 141 13.36 7.33 6.73
CA ASP A 141 13.34 7.60 5.29
C ASP A 141 13.46 6.31 4.47
N ALA A 142 14.36 5.40 4.89
CA ALA A 142 14.53 4.11 4.24
C ALA A 142 13.25 3.25 4.31
N ALA A 143 12.62 3.18 5.49
CA ALA A 143 11.39 2.41 5.72
C ALA A 143 10.20 2.96 4.91
N LEU A 144 9.99 4.28 4.92
CA LEU A 144 8.94 4.93 4.14
C LEU A 144 9.13 4.72 2.63
N ASN A 145 10.35 4.87 2.13
CA ASN A 145 10.66 4.60 0.73
C ASN A 145 10.43 3.12 0.35
N GLN A 146 10.68 2.16 1.25
CA GLN A 146 10.35 0.75 1.00
C GLN A 146 8.84 0.51 0.94
N LEU A 147 8.07 1.10 1.87
CA LEU A 147 6.62 1.04 1.85
C LEU A 147 6.05 1.59 0.54
N LEU A 148 6.51 2.77 0.13
CA LEU A 148 6.06 3.43 -1.11
C LEU A 148 6.38 2.58 -2.35
N LYS A 149 7.57 1.98 -2.42
CA LYS A 149 7.91 1.05 -3.51
C LYS A 149 7.06 -0.21 -3.50
N GLY A 150 6.77 -0.77 -2.33
CA GLY A 150 5.86 -1.91 -2.18
C GLY A 150 4.47 -1.59 -2.70
N LEU A 151 3.96 -0.40 -2.37
CA LEU A 151 2.66 0.10 -2.84
C LEU A 151 2.65 0.33 -4.36
N GLU A 152 3.71 0.90 -4.95
CA GLU A 152 3.79 1.08 -6.42
C GLU A 152 3.83 -0.25 -7.17
N GLY A 153 4.56 -1.23 -6.61
CA GLY A 153 4.60 -2.58 -7.18
C GLY A 153 3.24 -3.27 -7.15
N LEU A 154 2.42 -2.96 -6.15
CA LEU A 154 1.09 -3.54 -5.97
C LEU A 154 0.01 -2.78 -6.75
N LEU A 155 0.04 -1.44 -6.71
CA LEU A 155 -0.91 -0.52 -7.34
C LEU A 155 -0.14 0.47 -8.22
N ALA A 156 0.08 0.09 -9.48
CA ALA A 156 0.81 0.93 -10.43
C ALA A 156 0.20 2.34 -10.56
N GLY A 157 1.03 3.36 -10.40
CA GLY A 157 0.65 4.77 -10.48
C GLY A 157 0.16 5.39 -9.18
N VAL A 158 0.08 4.64 -8.07
CA VAL A 158 -0.30 5.18 -6.76
C VAL A 158 0.68 6.27 -6.31
N LEU A 159 1.99 6.13 -6.58
CA LEU A 159 2.96 7.14 -6.16
C LEU A 159 2.79 8.46 -6.90
N ASN A 160 2.35 8.45 -8.14
CA ASN A 160 2.08 9.69 -8.88
C ASN A 160 0.89 10.46 -8.27
N LEU A 161 -0.12 9.74 -7.80
CA LEU A 161 -1.25 10.33 -7.07
C LEU A 161 -0.79 10.88 -5.72
N VAL A 162 -0.05 10.09 -4.95
CA VAL A 162 0.52 10.52 -3.66
C VAL A 162 1.40 11.77 -3.85
N ALA A 163 2.25 11.78 -4.86
CA ALA A 163 3.11 12.93 -5.17
C ALA A 163 2.30 14.19 -5.45
N THR A 164 1.21 14.07 -6.23
CA THR A 164 0.29 15.18 -6.52
C THR A 164 -0.35 15.74 -5.24
N LEU A 165 -0.74 14.87 -4.31
CA LEU A 165 -1.31 15.28 -3.03
C LEU A 165 -0.28 15.89 -2.08
N LEU A 166 0.97 15.45 -2.15
CA LEU A 166 2.06 15.84 -1.24
C LEU A 166 2.95 16.98 -1.76
N VAL A 167 2.64 17.62 -2.89
CA VAL A 167 3.42 18.77 -3.40
C VAL A 167 3.64 19.83 -2.32
N ASN A 168 2.61 20.13 -1.52
CA ASN A 168 2.70 21.12 -0.44
C ASN A 168 3.49 20.63 0.79
N VAL A 169 3.64 19.31 0.94
CA VAL A 169 4.36 18.64 2.04
C VAL A 169 5.82 18.37 1.68
N ALA A 170 6.20 18.51 0.41
CA ALA A 170 7.57 18.33 -0.07
C ALA A 170 8.60 19.15 0.73
N GLN A 171 8.24 20.36 1.16
CA GLN A 171 9.12 21.18 1.99
C GLN A 171 9.37 20.56 3.37
N LEU A 172 8.35 19.97 4.00
CA LEU A 172 8.48 19.30 5.29
C LEU A 172 9.37 18.06 5.16
N LEU A 173 9.17 17.26 4.10
CA LEU A 173 10.03 16.11 3.79
C LEU A 173 11.49 16.54 3.64
N ARG A 174 11.77 17.69 3.00
CA ARG A 174 13.12 18.23 2.85
C ARG A 174 13.72 18.67 4.18
N ASN A 175 12.92 19.34 5.04
CA ASN A 175 13.36 19.76 6.37
C ASN A 175 13.77 18.57 7.25
N LEU A 176 13.04 17.46 7.15
CA LEU A 176 13.29 16.21 7.86
C LEU A 176 14.40 15.35 7.24
N ALA A 177 15.03 15.81 6.16
CA ALA A 177 16.01 15.05 5.38
C ALA A 177 15.49 13.70 4.84
N LEU A 178 14.18 13.59 4.57
CA LEU A 178 13.53 12.40 4.00
C LEU A 178 13.69 12.35 2.47
N GLY A 179 14.96 12.37 2.03
CA GLY A 179 15.35 12.50 0.63
C GLY A 179 15.00 11.29 -0.25
N LEU A 180 15.05 10.07 0.29
CA LEU A 180 14.65 8.87 -0.42
C LEU A 180 13.13 8.85 -0.64
N THR A 181 12.37 9.27 0.36
CA THR A 181 10.91 9.40 0.29
C THR A 181 10.54 10.43 -0.78
N LEU A 182 11.15 11.62 -0.78
CA LEU A 182 10.99 12.61 -1.87
C LEU A 182 11.32 12.04 -3.24
N ALA A 183 12.46 11.37 -3.37
CA ALA A 183 12.89 10.77 -4.63
C ALA A 183 11.91 9.70 -5.13
N SER A 184 11.33 8.90 -4.23
CA SER A 184 10.32 7.89 -4.56
C SER A 184 9.01 8.50 -5.08
N LEU A 185 8.68 9.72 -4.62
CA LEU A 185 7.53 10.50 -5.08
C LEU A 185 7.86 11.35 -6.32
N GLY A 186 9.13 11.50 -6.70
CA GLY A 186 9.55 12.36 -7.82
C GLY A 186 9.43 13.86 -7.53
N LEU A 187 9.57 14.28 -6.26
CA LEU A 187 9.42 15.66 -5.77
C LEU A 187 10.74 16.33 -5.38
#